data_AF-A0A4V2ZCU8-F1
#
_entry.id   AF-A0A4V2ZCU8-F1
#
_cell.length_a   1.000
_cell.length_b   1.000
_cell.length_c   1.000
_cell.angle_alpha   90.00
_cell.angle_beta   90.00
_cell.angle_gamma   90.00
#
_symmetry.space_group_name_H-M   'P 1'
#
loop_
_entity.id
_entity.type
_entity.pdbx_description
1 polymer ?
#
loop_
_entity_poly.entity_id
_entity_poly.type
_entity_poly.pdbx_seq_one_letter_code
_entity_poly.pdbx_strand_id
1 'polypeptide(L)'
;MKTKQCAECHQVKNEEEFYFTASGKRASKCKACVRTYQKERRERGDGVHKGGSRSLGNKQKYIPKLKPIREENALLERQGLKRCFRCREVKPLNGYEFARAWRDGVEIFQQTCHTCTCQGDSNKIAALRELEDRRLMWREAHTQPEEVKAHKDYLHKKGWHAKRRQEREERRAALLLQGLCECRSCGRAKPFDGDHFIWNKKEKRLTNKCLDCSTAKEPERQPKPRRRLTEEEVRANKQAADTRRRRARGIEPRQLLSPEEREAREREQRRNARRRRKARERGAEGQYTEAEFLAQRNRQEHRCYWTGIPLPEAREEYHADHVIPLRYGGTNWISNIVAASKIANEAKRELMPWDWLGVTFCEWTKACRNHNGPLSPIQYEERPRDRLQIARFRKRYTQYPTYWISFPQAAD
;
A
#
# COMPACT_ATOMS: atom_id res chain seq x y z
N MET A 1 -8.97 -44.34 37.70
CA MET A 1 -9.07 -43.42 36.54
C MET A 1 -10.12 -42.37 36.84
N LYS A 2 -9.90 -41.09 36.52
CA LYS A 2 -10.92 -40.05 36.74
C LYS A 2 -11.95 -40.11 35.61
N THR A 3 -13.23 -40.15 35.98
CA THR A 3 -14.36 -40.17 35.06
C THR A 3 -15.14 -38.86 35.14
N LYS A 4 -15.82 -38.52 34.04
CA LYS A 4 -16.63 -37.30 33.91
C LYS A 4 -17.84 -37.57 33.02
N GLN A 5 -19.00 -37.05 33.40
CA GLN A 5 -20.21 -37.14 32.59
C GLN A 5 -20.19 -36.09 31.46
N CYS A 6 -20.46 -36.54 30.23
CA CYS A 6 -20.57 -35.66 29.07
C CYS A 6 -21.87 -34.85 29.13
N ALA A 7 -21.80 -33.52 28.98
CA ALA A 7 -22.98 -32.64 29.03
C ALA A 7 -23.93 -32.79 27.83
N GLU A 8 -23.52 -33.47 26.76
CA GLU A 8 -24.34 -33.66 25.55
C GLU A 8 -24.98 -35.05 25.49
N CYS A 9 -24.19 -36.12 25.64
CA CYS A 9 -24.69 -37.48 25.53
C CYS A 9 -24.97 -38.13 26.90
N HIS A 10 -24.76 -37.43 28.01
CA HIS A 10 -24.96 -37.87 29.39
C HIS A 10 -24.23 -39.16 29.84
N GLN A 11 -23.38 -39.73 28.98
CA GLN A 11 -22.54 -40.89 29.33
C GLN A 11 -21.37 -40.48 30.23
N VAL A 12 -21.07 -41.31 31.23
CA VAL A 12 -19.87 -41.21 32.07
C VAL A 12 -18.68 -41.78 31.29
N LYS A 13 -17.66 -40.95 31.08
CA LYS A 13 -16.51 -41.25 30.23
C LYS A 13 -15.20 -40.96 30.95
N ASN A 14 -14.10 -41.53 30.49
CA ASN A 14 -12.78 -41.19 31.03
C ASN A 14 -12.43 -39.74 30.70
N GLU A 15 -11.77 -39.02 31.63
CA GLU A 15 -11.41 -37.60 31.42
C GLU A 15 -10.55 -37.37 30.15
N GLU A 16 -9.80 -38.38 29.72
CA GLU A 16 -8.99 -38.35 28.49
C GLU A 16 -9.83 -38.25 27.22
N GLU A 17 -11.11 -38.62 27.28
CA GLU A 17 -12.07 -38.48 26.20
C GLU A 17 -12.62 -37.06 26.07
N PHE A 18 -12.11 -36.09 26.84
CA PHE A 18 -12.48 -34.68 26.78
C PHE A 18 -11.28 -33.83 26.32
N TYR A 19 -11.54 -32.79 25.52
CA TYR A 19 -10.52 -31.80 25.15
C TYR A 19 -10.15 -30.92 26.36
N PHE A 20 -8.95 -30.34 26.34
CA PHE A 20 -8.57 -29.29 27.27
C PHE A 20 -8.99 -27.92 26.73
N THR A 21 -9.55 -27.07 27.60
CA THR A 21 -9.78 -25.66 27.32
C THR A 21 -8.47 -24.87 27.51
N ALA A 22 -8.43 -23.62 27.01
CA ALA A 22 -7.28 -22.73 27.21
C ALA A 22 -6.96 -22.43 28.69
N SER A 23 -7.95 -22.61 29.58
CA SER A 23 -7.78 -22.48 31.03
C SER A 23 -7.23 -23.76 31.71
N GLY A 24 -6.87 -24.79 30.93
CA GLY A 24 -6.36 -26.07 31.44
C GLY A 24 -7.43 -27.00 32.01
N LYS A 25 -8.71 -26.63 31.93
CA LYS A 25 -9.83 -27.47 32.42
C LYS A 25 -10.31 -28.43 31.31
N ARG A 26 -10.85 -29.59 31.68
CA ARG A 26 -11.50 -30.49 30.71
C ARG A 26 -12.82 -29.88 30.22
N ALA A 27 -13.05 -29.90 28.91
CA ALA A 27 -14.30 -29.45 28.29
C ALA A 27 -15.53 -30.19 28.86
N SER A 28 -16.72 -29.60 28.73
CA SER A 28 -17.97 -30.22 29.20
C SER A 28 -18.49 -31.31 28.25
N LYS A 29 -18.15 -31.23 26.96
CA LYS A 29 -18.54 -32.22 25.94
C LYS A 29 -17.39 -33.17 25.62
N CYS A 30 -17.68 -34.46 25.47
CA CYS A 30 -16.69 -35.45 25.06
C CYS A 30 -16.25 -35.24 23.59
N LYS A 31 -15.09 -35.77 23.24
CA LYS A 31 -14.48 -35.68 21.91
C LYS A 31 -15.42 -36.18 20.81
N ALA A 32 -16.17 -37.25 21.06
CA ALA A 32 -17.14 -37.81 20.11
C ALA A 32 -18.27 -36.83 19.79
N CYS A 33 -18.94 -36.28 20.81
CA CYS A 33 -20.01 -35.29 20.62
C CYS A 33 -19.52 -34.04 19.90
N VAL A 34 -18.32 -33.56 20.21
CA VAL A 34 -17.71 -32.41 19.50
C VAL A 34 -17.48 -32.74 18.02
N ARG A 35 -17.04 -33.95 17.68
CA ARG A 35 -16.86 -34.39 16.28
C ARG A 35 -18.20 -34.48 15.54
N THR A 36 -19.23 -35.08 16.15
CA THR A 36 -20.58 -35.16 15.57
C THR A 36 -21.14 -33.76 15.29
N TYR A 37 -21.09 -32.86 16.28
CA TYR A 37 -21.52 -31.47 16.12
C TYR A 37 -20.76 -30.75 14.99
N GLN A 38 -19.45 -30.95 14.88
CA GLN A 38 -18.66 -30.36 13.79
C GLN A 38 -19.05 -30.92 12.42
N LYS A 39 -19.43 -32.20 12.32
CA LYS A 39 -19.90 -32.83 11.09
C LYS A 39 -21.26 -32.25 10.67
N GLU A 40 -22.25 -32.25 11.56
CA GLU A 40 -23.58 -31.68 11.29
C GLU A 40 -23.52 -30.21 10.91
N ARG A 41 -22.62 -29.43 11.55
CA ARG A 41 -22.42 -28.02 11.22
C ARG A 41 -21.83 -27.82 9.81
N ARG A 42 -20.98 -28.74 9.33
CA ARG A 42 -20.48 -28.71 7.94
C ARG A 42 -21.59 -29.03 6.95
N GLU A 43 -22.43 -30.01 7.27
CA GLU A 43 -23.55 -30.44 6.42
C GLU A 43 -24.62 -29.35 6.30
N ARG A 44 -24.89 -28.60 7.37
CA ARG A 44 -25.80 -27.44 7.34
C ARG A 44 -25.27 -26.23 6.56
N GLY A 45 -24.00 -26.21 6.17
CA GLY A 45 -23.39 -25.04 5.54
C GLY A 45 -23.11 -23.86 6.49
N ASP A 46 -23.36 -24.01 7.80
CA ASP A 46 -23.22 -22.99 8.86
C ASP A 46 -21.75 -22.66 9.22
N GLY A 47 -20.80 -22.95 8.32
CA GLY A 47 -19.47 -23.36 8.75
C GLY A 47 -18.26 -23.00 7.91
N VAL A 48 -18.21 -21.86 7.20
CA VAL A 48 -16.94 -21.13 7.00
C VAL A 48 -17.16 -19.60 7.00
N HIS A 49 -17.74 -19.04 8.06
CA HIS A 49 -17.28 -17.71 8.46
C HIS A 49 -15.93 -17.90 9.17
N LYS A 50 -14.85 -17.63 8.43
CA LYS A 50 -13.48 -17.59 8.94
C LYS A 50 -13.42 -16.59 10.09
N GLY A 51 -13.63 -17.07 11.31
CA GLY A 51 -13.33 -16.34 12.52
C GLY A 51 -11.84 -16.03 12.55
N GLY A 52 -11.49 -14.81 12.14
CA GLY A 52 -10.42 -14.03 12.75
C GLY A 52 -9.05 -14.68 12.95
N SER A 53 -8.49 -15.38 11.96
CA SER A 53 -7.03 -15.37 11.81
C SER A 53 -6.62 -14.14 11.00
N ARG A 54 -6.50 -13.00 11.69
CA ARG A 54 -5.75 -11.85 11.17
C ARG A 54 -4.26 -12.26 11.05
N SER A 55 -3.87 -13.02 10.02
CA SER A 55 -2.48 -13.04 9.49
C SER A 55 -2.18 -14.10 8.42
N LEU A 56 -3.02 -15.10 8.14
CA LEU A 56 -2.64 -16.15 7.16
C LEU A 56 -3.52 -16.20 5.89
N GLY A 57 -4.51 -15.31 5.79
CA GLY A 57 -5.45 -15.23 4.67
C GLY A 57 -4.91 -14.75 3.33
N ASN A 58 -3.59 -14.63 3.15
CA ASN A 58 -2.98 -14.24 1.88
C ASN A 58 -2.06 -15.30 1.24
N LYS A 59 -1.82 -16.44 1.89
CA LYS A 59 -0.93 -17.47 1.30
C LYS A 59 -1.60 -18.37 0.27
N GLN A 60 -2.90 -18.68 0.39
CA GLN A 60 -3.54 -19.66 -0.52
C GLN A 60 -4.09 -19.08 -1.83
N LYS A 61 -4.38 -17.79 -1.92
CA LYS A 61 -4.78 -17.16 -3.19
C LYS A 61 -3.60 -16.79 -4.11
N TYR A 62 -2.36 -16.92 -3.62
CA TYR A 62 -1.13 -16.59 -4.35
C TYR A 62 -0.37 -17.82 -4.88
N ILE A 63 -0.89 -19.04 -4.67
CA ILE A 63 -0.29 -20.29 -5.14
C ILE A 63 -0.57 -20.59 -6.64
N PRO A 64 -1.69 -20.20 -7.27
CA PRO A 64 -1.97 -20.59 -8.66
C PRO A 64 -0.93 -20.05 -9.67
N LYS A 65 -0.31 -18.90 -9.39
CA LYS A 65 0.69 -18.29 -10.29
C LYS A 65 2.12 -18.80 -10.08
N LEU A 66 2.40 -19.48 -8.97
CA LEU A 66 3.74 -20.02 -8.69
C LEU A 66 3.95 -21.40 -9.30
N LYS A 67 2.88 -22.16 -9.55
CA LYS A 67 2.97 -23.50 -10.16
C LYS A 67 3.55 -23.44 -11.58
N PRO A 68 3.07 -22.55 -12.49
CA PRO A 68 3.65 -22.43 -13.83
C PRO A 68 5.12 -22.00 -13.83
N ILE A 69 5.49 -21.04 -12.95
CA ILE A 69 6.89 -20.56 -12.85
C ILE A 69 7.83 -21.67 -12.35
N ARG A 70 7.36 -22.52 -11.42
CA ARG A 70 8.14 -23.66 -10.94
C ARG A 70 8.32 -24.73 -12.00
N GLU A 71 7.26 -25.02 -12.76
CA GLU A 71 7.31 -25.98 -13.88
C GLU A 71 8.23 -25.48 -15.00
N GLU A 72 8.16 -24.19 -15.35
CA GLU A 72 9.05 -23.55 -16.33
C GLU A 72 10.52 -23.57 -15.86
N ASN A 73 10.81 -23.17 -14.62
CA ASN A 73 12.17 -23.22 -14.09
C ASN A 73 12.72 -24.65 -14.02
N ALA A 74 11.88 -25.64 -13.69
CA ALA A 74 12.28 -27.04 -13.69
C ALA A 74 12.54 -27.58 -15.10
N LEU A 75 11.89 -27.04 -16.13
CA LEU A 75 12.19 -27.35 -17.54
C LEU A 75 13.53 -26.75 -17.95
N LEU A 76 13.77 -25.48 -17.60
CA LEU A 76 15.04 -24.79 -17.88
C LEU A 76 16.22 -25.51 -17.20
N GLU A 77 16.08 -25.89 -15.92
CA GLU A 77 17.14 -26.59 -15.20
C GLU A 77 17.45 -27.96 -15.84
N ARG A 78 16.44 -28.68 -16.36
CA ARG A 78 16.67 -29.91 -17.15
C ARG A 78 17.41 -29.67 -18.47
N GLN A 79 17.35 -28.46 -19.02
CA GLN A 79 18.08 -28.04 -20.21
C GLN A 79 19.47 -27.44 -19.90
N GLY A 80 19.91 -27.45 -18.63
CA GLY A 80 21.14 -26.77 -18.21
C GLY A 80 21.05 -25.25 -18.25
N LEU A 81 19.85 -24.70 -18.21
CA LEU A 81 19.55 -23.27 -18.24
C LEU A 81 18.89 -22.82 -16.93
N LYS A 82 18.98 -21.53 -16.63
CA LYS A 82 18.30 -20.92 -15.48
C LYS A 82 17.95 -19.47 -15.76
N ARG A 83 16.80 -19.03 -15.28
CA ARG A 83 16.36 -17.63 -15.36
C ARG A 83 16.91 -16.82 -14.20
N CYS A 84 17.61 -15.72 -14.47
CA CYS A 84 18.21 -14.88 -13.44
C CYS A 84 17.15 -14.12 -12.65
N PHE A 85 17.19 -14.15 -11.31
CA PHE A 85 16.21 -13.43 -10.49
C PHE A 85 16.30 -11.90 -10.66
N ARG A 86 17.49 -11.39 -10.99
CA ARG A 86 17.77 -9.94 -11.09
C ARG A 86 17.47 -9.39 -12.49
N CYS A 87 18.04 -9.95 -13.56
CA CYS A 87 17.80 -9.47 -14.93
C CYS A 87 16.69 -10.22 -15.69
N ARG A 88 16.18 -11.35 -15.18
CA ARG A 88 15.13 -12.20 -15.81
C ARG A 88 15.50 -12.89 -17.12
N GLU A 89 16.75 -12.76 -17.59
CA GLU A 89 17.28 -13.48 -18.75
C GLU A 89 17.53 -14.96 -18.40
N VAL A 90 17.31 -15.84 -19.38
CA VAL A 90 17.66 -17.27 -19.30
C VAL A 90 19.10 -17.44 -19.72
N LYS A 91 19.92 -18.05 -18.85
CA LYS A 91 21.37 -18.21 -19.05
C LYS A 91 21.79 -19.65 -18.73
N PRO A 92 22.92 -20.12 -19.27
CA PRO A 92 23.53 -21.39 -18.85
C PRO A 92 23.71 -21.47 -17.33
N LEU A 93 23.49 -22.65 -16.76
CA LEU A 93 23.55 -22.88 -15.31
C LEU A 93 24.96 -22.61 -14.74
N ASN A 94 26.00 -22.83 -15.56
CA ASN A 94 27.40 -22.52 -15.22
C ASN A 94 27.70 -21.00 -15.19
N GLY A 95 26.79 -20.15 -15.65
CA GLY A 95 26.92 -18.69 -15.61
C GLY A 95 26.44 -18.04 -14.30
N TYR A 96 26.28 -18.83 -13.24
CA TYR A 96 25.77 -18.41 -11.94
C TYR A 96 26.77 -18.72 -10.81
N GLU A 97 26.97 -17.75 -9.94
CA GLU A 97 27.71 -17.92 -8.69
C GLU A 97 26.77 -17.78 -7.49
N PHE A 98 27.10 -18.51 -6.42
CA PHE A 98 26.46 -18.32 -5.13
C PHE A 98 27.06 -17.10 -4.44
N ALA A 99 26.31 -16.00 -4.41
CA ALA A 99 26.64 -14.84 -3.61
C ALA A 99 25.94 -14.91 -2.26
N ARG A 100 26.65 -14.53 -1.20
CA ARG A 100 26.05 -14.27 0.12
C ARG A 100 25.27 -12.96 0.04
N ALA A 101 23.99 -12.99 0.36
CA ALA A 101 23.13 -11.82 0.41
C ALA A 101 22.47 -11.71 1.79
N TRP A 102 22.28 -10.48 2.29
CA TRP A 102 21.55 -10.23 3.52
C TRP A 102 20.13 -9.77 3.18
N ARG A 103 19.11 -10.48 3.68
CA ARG A 103 17.71 -10.07 3.58
C ARG A 103 17.06 -10.17 4.95
N ASP A 104 16.48 -9.06 5.41
CA ASP A 104 15.80 -8.96 6.71
C ASP A 104 16.67 -9.40 7.91
N GLY A 105 17.97 -9.13 7.84
CA GLY A 105 18.94 -9.49 8.88
C GLY A 105 19.33 -10.98 8.91
N VAL A 106 18.94 -11.76 7.89
CA VAL A 106 19.32 -13.17 7.74
C VAL A 106 20.22 -13.31 6.52
N GLU A 107 21.35 -14.01 6.69
CA GLU A 107 22.24 -14.40 5.60
C GLU A 107 21.55 -15.48 4.75
N ILE A 108 21.39 -15.20 3.46
CA ILE A 108 20.82 -16.13 2.48
C ILE A 108 21.77 -16.28 1.30
N PHE A 109 21.86 -17.50 0.77
CA PHE A 109 22.61 -17.77 -0.45
C PHE A 109 21.70 -17.52 -1.65
N GLN A 110 22.07 -16.54 -2.49
CA GLN A 110 21.36 -16.26 -3.74
C GLN A 110 22.28 -16.56 -4.92
N GLN A 111 21.76 -17.31 -5.90
CA GLN A 111 22.44 -17.47 -7.18
C GLN A 111 22.23 -16.21 -8.02
N THR A 112 23.33 -15.53 -8.33
CA THR A 112 23.34 -14.35 -9.22
C THR A 112 24.13 -14.70 -10.47
N CYS A 113 23.66 -14.29 -11.65
CA CYS A 113 24.45 -14.47 -12.86
C CYS A 113 25.65 -13.51 -12.86
N HIS A 114 26.77 -13.92 -13.44
CA HIS A 114 28.01 -13.12 -13.45
C HIS A 114 27.85 -11.72 -14.08
N THR A 115 26.86 -11.55 -14.94
CA THR A 115 26.56 -10.26 -15.58
C THR A 115 25.87 -9.28 -14.63
N CYS A 116 25.16 -9.78 -13.62
CA CYS A 116 24.44 -8.96 -12.64
C CYS A 116 25.28 -8.63 -11.39
N THR A 117 26.33 -9.39 -11.10
CA THR A 117 27.27 -9.07 -10.01
C THR A 117 28.00 -7.75 -10.29
N CYS A 118 28.34 -7.46 -11.55
CA CYS A 118 28.99 -6.20 -11.94
C CYS A 118 28.10 -4.95 -11.80
N GLN A 119 26.77 -5.08 -11.75
CA GLN A 119 25.83 -3.95 -11.55
C GLN A 119 25.46 -3.73 -10.07
N GLY A 120 26.03 -4.48 -9.14
CA GLY A 120 25.85 -4.27 -7.70
C GLY A 120 26.46 -2.96 -7.20
N ASP A 121 27.63 -2.61 -7.71
CA ASP A 121 28.42 -1.49 -7.19
C ASP A 121 27.94 -0.12 -7.70
N SER A 122 27.40 -0.05 -8.92
CA SER A 122 26.87 1.21 -9.47
C SER A 122 25.68 1.75 -8.68
N ASN A 123 24.76 0.88 -8.23
CA ASN A 123 23.61 1.29 -7.41
C ASN A 123 24.03 1.73 -6.00
N LYS A 124 25.07 1.12 -5.43
CA LYS A 124 25.60 1.51 -4.11
C LYS A 124 26.28 2.88 -4.19
N ILE A 125 27.02 3.16 -5.27
CA ILE A 125 27.62 4.47 -5.53
C ILE A 125 26.54 5.54 -5.73
N ALA A 126 25.48 5.24 -6.48
CA ALA A 126 24.36 6.17 -6.66
C ALA A 126 23.66 6.52 -5.33
N ALA A 127 23.41 5.52 -4.47
CA ALA A 127 22.81 5.75 -3.16
C ALA A 127 23.71 6.55 -2.21
N LEU A 128 25.04 6.39 -2.30
CA LEU A 128 26.00 7.19 -1.53
C LEU A 128 26.03 8.65 -2.01
N ARG A 129 25.99 8.87 -3.33
CA ARG A 129 25.90 10.22 -3.93
C ARG A 129 24.63 10.95 -3.50
N GLU A 130 23.46 10.28 -3.53
CA GLU A 130 22.19 10.87 -3.07
C GLU A 130 22.24 11.27 -1.58
N LEU A 131 22.96 10.50 -0.76
CA LEU A 131 23.17 10.81 0.66
C LEU A 131 24.12 12.00 0.87
N GLU A 132 25.13 12.15 0.03
CA GLU A 132 26.02 13.32 0.01
C GLU A 132 25.30 14.57 -0.48
N ASP A 133 24.48 14.48 -1.53
CA ASP A 133 23.69 15.60 -2.05
C ASP A 133 22.68 16.10 -1.00
N ARG A 134 22.04 15.18 -0.26
CA ARG A 134 21.17 15.57 0.87
C ARG A 134 21.95 16.22 2.02
N ARG A 135 23.19 15.80 2.27
CA ARG A 135 24.06 16.46 3.26
C ARG A 135 24.49 17.84 2.79
N LEU A 136 24.75 18.02 1.50
CA LEU A 136 25.12 19.30 0.89
C LEU A 136 23.96 20.28 0.94
N MET A 137 22.78 19.88 0.46
CA MET A 137 21.56 20.69 0.55
C MET A 137 21.20 21.05 2.00
N TRP A 138 21.44 20.15 2.95
CA TRP A 138 21.25 20.45 4.37
C TRP A 138 22.26 21.49 4.88
N ARG A 139 23.52 21.45 4.45
CA ARG A 139 24.53 22.47 4.79
C ARG A 139 24.20 23.84 4.21
N GLU A 140 23.69 23.89 2.99
CA GLU A 140 23.32 25.14 2.32
C GLU A 140 22.04 25.76 2.90
N ALA A 141 21.06 24.93 3.28
CA ALA A 141 19.80 25.39 3.86
C ALA A 141 19.94 25.96 5.27
N HIS A 142 20.96 25.57 6.05
CA HIS A 142 21.15 26.01 7.44
C HIS A 142 22.24 27.09 7.55
N THR A 143 22.15 28.13 6.73
CA THR A 143 23.04 29.30 6.74
C THR A 143 22.69 30.32 7.84
N GLN A 144 21.62 30.10 8.61
CA GLN A 144 21.29 30.97 9.75
C GLN A 144 22.05 30.53 11.02
N PRO A 145 22.89 31.40 11.63
CA PRO A 145 23.71 31.06 12.80
C PRO A 145 22.91 30.52 14.01
N GLU A 146 21.65 30.93 14.16
CA GLU A 146 20.79 30.53 15.27
C GLU A 146 20.35 29.07 15.17
N GLU A 147 20.03 28.57 13.97
CA GLU A 147 19.64 27.17 13.76
C GLU A 147 20.82 26.22 13.96
N VAL A 148 22.02 26.63 13.55
CA VAL A 148 23.27 25.87 13.78
C VAL A 148 23.56 25.76 15.28
N LYS A 149 23.35 26.84 16.05
CA LYS A 149 23.49 26.83 17.51
C LYS A 149 22.47 25.91 18.17
N ALA A 150 21.19 26.01 17.79
CA ALA A 150 20.13 25.14 18.30
C ALA A 150 20.40 23.66 18.00
N HIS A 151 20.91 23.35 16.80
CA HIS A 151 21.29 21.99 16.43
C HIS A 151 22.49 21.46 17.22
N LYS A 152 23.52 22.29 17.43
CA LYS A 152 24.67 21.94 18.30
C LYS A 152 24.23 21.68 19.74
N ASP A 153 23.36 22.53 20.29
CA ASP A 153 22.79 22.36 21.63
C ASP A 153 21.95 21.07 21.72
N TYR A 154 21.18 20.76 20.67
CA TYR A 154 20.44 19.51 20.57
C TYR A 154 21.35 18.29 20.53
N LEU A 155 22.39 18.30 19.69
CA LEU A 155 23.37 17.20 19.61
C LEU A 155 24.12 17.03 20.92
N HIS A 156 24.50 18.13 21.57
CA HIS A 156 25.13 18.11 22.89
C HIS A 156 24.20 17.50 23.95
N LYS A 157 22.92 17.93 24.01
CA LYS A 157 21.90 17.33 24.89
C LYS A 157 21.71 15.84 24.59
N LYS A 158 21.67 15.45 23.31
CA LYS A 158 21.53 14.04 22.88
C LYS A 158 22.74 13.21 23.30
N GLY A 159 23.96 13.73 23.14
CA GLY A 159 25.20 13.11 23.58
C GLY A 159 25.25 12.94 25.10
N TRP A 160 24.88 13.97 25.86
CA TRP A 160 24.78 13.91 27.32
C TRP A 160 23.78 12.84 27.80
N HIS A 161 22.60 12.76 27.17
CA HIS A 161 21.62 11.71 27.48
C HIS A 161 22.11 10.30 27.12
N ALA A 162 22.84 10.15 26.01
CA ALA A 162 23.44 8.88 25.61
C ALA A 162 24.52 8.43 26.61
N LYS A 163 25.43 9.33 27.00
CA LYS A 163 26.46 9.05 28.01
C LYS A 163 25.86 8.66 29.36
N ARG A 164 24.88 9.42 29.88
CA ARG A 164 24.18 9.08 31.14
C ARG A 164 23.33 7.82 31.04
N ARG A 165 22.95 7.39 29.84
CA ARG A 165 22.25 6.12 29.64
C ARG A 165 23.25 4.97 29.71
N GLN A 166 24.39 5.10 29.03
CA GLN A 166 25.47 4.12 29.09
C GLN A 166 25.98 3.92 30.52
N GLU A 167 26.31 5.00 31.24
CA GLU A 167 26.74 4.95 32.65
C GLU A 167 25.70 4.25 33.55
N ARG A 168 24.40 4.46 33.28
CA ARG A 168 23.31 3.78 34.01
C ARG A 168 23.18 2.31 33.66
N GLU A 169 23.41 1.92 32.40
CA GLU A 169 23.39 0.54 31.95
C GLU A 169 24.60 -0.23 32.52
N GLU A 170 25.80 0.36 32.50
CA GLU A 170 27.01 -0.18 33.12
C GLU A 170 26.85 -0.37 34.63
N ARG A 171 26.37 0.66 35.34
CA ARG A 171 26.09 0.56 36.79
C ARG A 171 25.06 -0.53 37.10
N ARG A 172 24.01 -0.66 36.27
CA ARG A 172 23.00 -1.69 36.43
C ARG A 172 23.56 -3.09 36.17
N ALA A 173 24.41 -3.24 35.16
CA ALA A 173 25.09 -4.50 34.87
C ALA A 173 25.99 -4.93 36.04
N ALA A 174 26.75 -3.98 36.60
CA ALA A 174 27.60 -4.22 37.77
C ALA A 174 26.78 -4.68 39.00
N LEU A 175 25.63 -4.06 39.27
CA LEU A 175 24.76 -4.47 40.37
C LEU A 175 24.15 -5.86 40.15
N LEU A 176 23.74 -6.18 38.92
CA LEU A 176 23.17 -7.49 38.60
C LEU A 176 24.19 -8.62 38.79
N LEU A 177 25.46 -8.38 38.50
CA LEU A 177 26.53 -9.33 38.81
C LEU A 177 26.68 -9.61 40.31
N GLN A 178 26.28 -8.67 41.16
CA GLN A 178 26.25 -8.81 42.62
C GLN A 178 24.91 -9.35 43.15
N GLY A 179 23.96 -9.72 42.27
CA GLY A 179 22.61 -10.12 42.67
C GLY A 179 21.73 -8.96 43.17
N LEU A 180 22.14 -7.72 42.91
CA LEU A 180 21.45 -6.50 43.33
C LEU A 180 20.74 -5.82 42.16
N CYS A 181 19.72 -5.03 42.46
CA CYS A 181 19.05 -4.13 41.52
C CYS A 181 18.84 -2.76 42.17
N GLU A 182 19.04 -1.68 41.39
CA GLU A 182 18.78 -0.31 41.85
C GLU A 182 17.30 0.04 41.65
N CYS A 183 16.62 0.46 42.73
CA CYS A 183 15.25 0.94 42.63
C CYS A 183 15.20 2.28 41.87
N ARG A 184 14.44 2.33 40.77
CA ARG A 184 14.29 3.53 39.93
C ARG A 184 13.63 4.72 40.63
N SER A 185 13.01 4.51 41.79
CA SER A 185 12.35 5.57 42.57
C SER A 185 13.23 6.14 43.68
N CYS A 186 13.92 5.31 44.47
CA CYS A 186 14.75 5.78 45.58
C CYS A 186 16.27 5.71 45.32
N GLY A 187 16.73 5.09 44.23
CA GLY A 187 18.15 4.94 43.91
C GLY A 187 18.93 3.96 44.79
N ARG A 188 18.29 3.29 45.75
CA ARG A 188 18.93 2.30 46.62
C ARG A 188 19.08 0.96 45.89
N ALA A 189 20.25 0.35 45.99
CA ALA A 189 20.49 -1.02 45.56
C ALA A 189 19.93 -2.02 46.59
N LYS A 190 19.20 -3.03 46.14
CA LYS A 190 18.60 -4.09 46.97
C LYS A 190 18.73 -5.45 46.28
N PRO A 191 18.66 -6.58 47.00
CA PRO A 191 18.63 -7.91 46.38
C PRO A 191 17.53 -8.03 45.31
N PHE A 192 17.85 -8.63 44.16
CA PHE A 192 16.92 -8.75 43.04
C PHE A 192 16.03 -9.99 43.17
N ASP A 193 15.14 -9.97 44.15
CA ASP A 193 14.22 -11.05 44.48
C ASP A 193 12.75 -10.55 44.61
N GLY A 194 11.84 -11.48 44.92
CA GLY A 194 10.41 -11.20 45.10
C GLY A 194 10.06 -10.46 46.39
N ASP A 195 10.97 -10.40 47.36
CA ASP A 195 10.73 -9.76 48.65
C ASP A 195 11.01 -8.25 48.57
N HIS A 196 11.96 -7.86 47.72
CA HIS A 196 12.36 -6.46 47.55
C HIS A 196 11.71 -5.77 46.35
N PHE A 197 11.29 -6.53 45.32
CA PHE A 197 10.74 -5.98 44.07
C PHE A 197 9.41 -6.62 43.68
N ILE A 198 8.53 -5.83 43.07
CA ILE A 198 7.18 -6.31 42.69
C ILE A 198 7.25 -7.14 41.42
N TRP A 199 6.61 -8.30 41.43
CA TRP A 199 6.40 -9.13 40.25
C TRP A 199 5.34 -8.57 39.29
N ASN A 200 5.73 -8.20 38.07
CA ASN A 200 4.79 -7.80 37.01
C ASN A 200 4.25 -9.05 36.29
N LYS A 201 3.01 -9.45 36.62
CA LYS A 201 2.33 -10.62 36.03
C LYS A 201 2.25 -10.57 34.49
N LYS A 202 2.09 -9.38 33.89
CA LYS A 202 1.92 -9.23 32.44
C LYS A 202 3.24 -9.46 31.68
N GLU A 203 4.33 -8.94 32.23
CA GLU A 203 5.66 -9.02 31.62
C GLU A 203 6.47 -10.22 32.11
N LYS A 204 5.95 -10.96 33.10
CA LYS A 204 6.60 -12.10 33.76
C LYS A 204 8.02 -11.78 34.23
N ARG A 205 8.20 -10.62 34.86
CA ARG A 205 9.47 -10.15 35.41
C ARG A 205 9.27 -9.29 36.66
N LEU A 206 10.29 -9.21 37.52
CA LEU A 206 10.36 -8.23 38.61
C LEU A 206 10.46 -6.81 38.03
N THR A 207 9.74 -5.87 38.62
CA THR A 207 9.81 -4.45 38.25
C THR A 207 11.10 -3.83 38.80
N ASN A 208 11.58 -2.75 38.17
CA ASN A 208 12.74 -2.00 38.69
C ASN A 208 12.36 -1.03 39.83
N LYS A 209 11.23 -1.26 40.53
CA LYS A 209 10.74 -0.42 41.62
C LYS A 209 10.60 -1.30 42.85
N CYS A 210 11.25 -0.91 43.95
CA CYS A 210 11.19 -1.69 45.18
C CYS A 210 9.80 -1.62 45.81
N LEU A 211 9.49 -2.62 46.64
CA LEU A 211 8.22 -2.78 47.34
C LEU A 211 7.89 -1.53 48.17
N ASP A 212 8.83 -1.04 48.99
CA ASP A 212 8.66 0.18 49.81
C ASP A 212 8.29 1.41 48.98
N CYS A 213 8.95 1.63 47.85
CA CYS A 213 8.62 2.77 46.98
C CYS A 213 7.28 2.61 46.29
N SER A 214 6.78 1.38 46.17
CA SER A 214 5.44 1.14 45.63
C SER A 214 4.37 1.40 46.68
N THR A 215 4.56 0.89 47.89
CA THR A 215 3.63 1.07 49.01
C THR A 215 3.62 2.52 49.50
N ALA A 216 4.77 3.20 49.57
CA ALA A 216 4.86 4.60 49.96
C ALA A 216 4.16 5.58 48.99
N LYS A 217 3.89 5.19 47.74
CA LYS A 217 3.12 6.01 46.78
C LYS A 217 1.61 5.77 46.83
N GLU A 218 1.17 4.77 47.57
CA GLU A 218 -0.25 4.44 47.70
C GLU A 218 -1.05 5.39 48.61
N PRO A 219 -0.53 5.92 49.74
CA PRO A 219 -1.32 6.80 50.62
C PRO A 219 -1.62 8.19 50.04
N GLU A 220 -0.81 8.70 49.10
CA GLU A 220 -1.11 9.96 48.39
C GLU A 220 -2.08 9.80 47.22
N ARG A 221 -2.36 8.56 46.79
CA ARG A 221 -3.51 8.29 45.92
C ARG A 221 -4.77 8.19 46.76
N GLN A 222 -5.05 9.24 47.56
CA GLN A 222 -6.44 9.51 47.89
C GLN A 222 -7.20 9.48 46.56
N PRO A 223 -8.28 8.69 46.42
CA PRO A 223 -9.08 8.75 45.22
C PRO A 223 -9.50 10.20 45.09
N LYS A 224 -8.87 10.95 44.16
CA LYS A 224 -9.29 12.31 43.85
C LYS A 224 -10.80 12.22 43.78
N PRO A 225 -11.56 12.96 44.63
CA PRO A 225 -12.99 12.79 44.72
C PRO A 225 -13.48 12.79 43.29
N ARG A 226 -14.04 11.65 42.85
CA ARG A 226 -14.47 11.52 41.47
C ARG A 226 -15.57 12.55 41.33
N ARG A 227 -15.22 13.73 40.83
CA ARG A 227 -16.17 14.79 40.53
C ARG A 227 -17.25 14.10 39.73
N ARG A 228 -18.48 14.08 40.28
CA ARG A 228 -19.62 13.55 39.54
C ARG A 228 -19.69 14.37 38.28
N LEU A 229 -19.39 13.74 37.15
CA LEU A 229 -19.54 14.38 35.86
C LEU A 229 -21.01 14.70 35.68
N THR A 230 -21.31 15.88 35.16
CA THR A 230 -22.68 16.19 34.75
C THR A 230 -23.08 15.26 33.60
N GLU A 231 -24.38 15.06 33.38
CA GLU A 231 -24.86 14.25 32.26
C GLU A 231 -24.37 14.79 30.91
N GLU A 232 -24.22 16.11 30.80
CA GLU A 232 -23.66 16.79 29.64
C GLU A 232 -22.19 16.44 29.42
N GLU A 233 -21.36 16.48 30.48
CA GLU A 233 -19.96 16.06 30.41
C GLU A 233 -19.84 14.56 30.04
N VAL A 234 -20.75 13.71 30.53
CA VAL A 234 -20.80 12.29 30.14
C VAL A 234 -21.15 12.14 28.66
N ARG A 235 -22.14 12.91 28.16
CA ARG A 235 -22.54 12.91 26.76
C ARG A 235 -21.41 13.39 25.84
N ALA A 236 -20.73 14.49 26.20
CA ALA A 236 -19.58 15.03 25.48
C ALA A 236 -18.41 14.04 25.45
N ASN A 237 -18.09 13.40 26.59
CA ASN A 237 -17.04 12.38 26.66
C ASN A 237 -17.36 11.15 25.79
N LYS A 238 -18.63 10.72 25.76
CA LYS A 238 -19.11 9.63 24.90
C LYS A 238 -18.96 9.99 23.42
N GLN A 239 -19.36 11.20 23.02
CA GLN A 239 -19.18 11.69 21.66
C GLN A 239 -17.69 11.76 21.27
N ALA A 240 -16.84 12.33 22.13
CA ALA A 240 -15.39 12.41 21.89
C ALA A 240 -14.73 11.01 21.80
N ALA A 241 -15.20 10.04 22.60
CA ALA A 241 -14.73 8.67 22.52
C ALA A 241 -15.15 7.98 21.21
N ASP A 242 -16.38 8.20 20.74
CA ASP A 242 -16.84 7.68 19.45
C ASP A 242 -16.05 8.28 18.28
N THR A 243 -15.85 9.60 18.28
CA THR A 243 -15.02 10.30 17.28
C THR A 243 -13.60 9.74 17.24
N ARG A 244 -12.96 9.51 18.40
CA ARG A 244 -11.63 8.87 18.47
C ARG A 244 -11.65 7.44 17.92
N ARG A 245 -12.68 6.63 18.22
CA ARG A 245 -12.84 5.27 17.68
C ARG A 245 -13.01 5.27 16.16
N ARG A 246 -13.75 6.24 15.60
CA ARG A 246 -13.94 6.38 14.16
C ARG A 246 -12.63 6.75 13.45
N ARG A 247 -11.92 7.78 13.95
CA ARG A 247 -10.58 8.17 13.45
C ARG A 247 -9.60 6.99 13.49
N ALA A 248 -9.53 6.26 14.61
CA ALA A 248 -8.63 5.11 14.76
C ALA A 248 -8.94 3.96 13.77
N ARG A 249 -10.15 3.88 13.24
CA ARG A 249 -10.54 2.90 12.22
C ARG A 249 -10.28 3.39 10.78
N GLY A 250 -9.73 4.58 10.60
CA GLY A 250 -9.62 5.22 9.28
C GLY A 250 -10.99 5.50 8.66
N ILE A 251 -12.05 5.50 9.49
CA ILE A 251 -13.36 5.99 9.10
C ILE A 251 -13.25 7.51 9.26
N GLU A 252 -12.61 8.14 8.27
CA GLU A 252 -12.81 9.54 7.98
C GLU A 252 -14.32 9.84 8.02
N PRO A 253 -14.76 11.03 8.45
CA PRO A 253 -16.17 11.39 8.44
C PRO A 253 -16.70 11.35 7.00
N ARG A 254 -17.13 10.17 6.54
CA ARG A 254 -17.92 9.96 5.31
C ARG A 254 -19.23 10.77 5.34
N GLN A 255 -19.52 11.41 6.47
CA GLN A 255 -20.67 12.25 6.77
C GLN A 255 -20.46 13.75 6.47
N LEU A 256 -19.28 14.19 6.01
CA LEU A 256 -19.08 15.59 5.58
C LEU A 256 -19.23 15.80 4.08
N LEU A 257 -19.25 14.73 3.28
CA LEU A 257 -19.59 14.86 1.87
C LEU A 257 -21.09 15.07 1.74
N SER A 258 -21.48 16.06 0.94
CA SER A 258 -22.87 16.22 0.54
C SER A 258 -23.38 14.92 -0.11
N PRO A 259 -24.70 14.64 -0.08
CA PRO A 259 -25.26 13.50 -0.78
C PRO A 259 -24.81 13.42 -2.26
N GLU A 260 -24.66 14.57 -2.92
CA GLU A 260 -24.22 14.68 -4.31
C GLU A 260 -22.74 14.29 -4.49
N GLU A 261 -21.85 14.79 -3.63
CA GLU A 261 -20.42 14.43 -3.67
C GLU A 261 -20.21 12.93 -3.41
N ARG A 262 -21.00 12.37 -2.49
CA ARG A 262 -20.99 10.93 -2.21
C ARG A 262 -21.42 10.14 -3.44
N GLU A 263 -22.50 10.55 -4.10
CA GLU A 263 -22.98 9.88 -5.32
C GLU A 263 -21.96 10.01 -6.46
N ALA A 264 -21.37 11.19 -6.66
CA ALA A 264 -20.32 11.42 -7.66
C ALA A 264 -19.13 10.48 -7.44
N ARG A 265 -18.64 10.40 -6.20
CA ARG A 265 -17.53 9.51 -5.82
C ARG A 265 -17.88 8.04 -6.01
N GLU A 266 -19.09 7.62 -5.65
CA GLU A 266 -19.53 6.23 -5.86
C GLU A 266 -19.72 5.89 -7.33
N ARG A 267 -20.21 6.83 -8.16
CA ARG A 267 -20.28 6.67 -9.62
C ARG A 267 -18.89 6.50 -10.22
N GLU A 268 -17.92 7.29 -9.79
CA GLU A 268 -16.52 7.16 -10.24
C GLU A 268 -15.90 5.82 -9.81
N GLN A 269 -16.10 5.40 -8.55
CA GLN A 269 -15.64 4.10 -8.08
C GLN A 269 -16.23 2.95 -8.89
N ARG A 270 -17.53 3.00 -9.22
CA ARG A 270 -18.20 2.02 -10.08
C ARG A 270 -17.60 2.01 -11.49
N ARG A 271 -17.33 3.19 -12.08
CA ARG A 271 -16.66 3.30 -13.39
C ARG A 271 -15.27 2.69 -13.36
N ASN A 272 -14.46 2.99 -12.35
CA ASN A 272 -13.11 2.45 -12.18
C ASN A 272 -13.12 0.94 -11.94
N ALA A 273 -14.05 0.43 -11.14
CA ALA A 273 -14.24 -1.01 -10.95
C ALA A 273 -14.62 -1.72 -12.26
N ARG A 274 -15.52 -1.13 -13.06
CA ARG A 274 -15.90 -1.67 -14.38
C ARG A 274 -14.73 -1.68 -15.36
N ARG A 275 -13.91 -0.63 -15.39
CA ARG A 275 -12.68 -0.57 -16.21
C ARG A 275 -11.69 -1.67 -15.82
N ARG A 276 -11.41 -1.80 -14.51
CA ARG A 276 -10.54 -2.86 -13.97
C ARG A 276 -11.07 -4.27 -14.23
N ARG A 277 -12.40 -4.44 -14.20
CA ARG A 277 -13.04 -5.71 -14.56
C ARG A 277 -12.81 -6.03 -16.04
N LYS A 278 -13.12 -5.11 -16.96
CA LYS A 278 -12.88 -5.30 -18.40
C LYS A 278 -11.43 -5.59 -18.74
N ALA A 279 -10.48 -4.88 -18.12
CA ALA A 279 -9.05 -5.13 -18.30
C ALA A 279 -8.68 -6.57 -17.89
N ARG A 280 -9.18 -7.04 -16.73
CA ARG A 280 -8.96 -8.42 -16.27
C ARG A 280 -9.64 -9.47 -17.17
N GLU A 281 -10.87 -9.21 -17.62
CA GLU A 281 -11.60 -10.11 -18.53
C GLU A 281 -10.87 -10.28 -19.87
N ARG A 282 -10.17 -9.22 -20.34
CA ARG A 282 -9.33 -9.26 -21.54
C ARG A 282 -7.90 -9.77 -21.28
N GLY A 283 -7.58 -10.20 -20.06
CA GLY A 283 -6.23 -10.65 -19.69
C GLY A 283 -5.16 -9.56 -19.75
N ALA A 284 -5.55 -8.28 -19.79
CA ALA A 284 -4.61 -7.18 -19.89
C ALA A 284 -3.77 -7.07 -18.61
N GLU A 285 -2.45 -7.06 -18.78
CA GLU A 285 -1.52 -6.90 -17.68
C GLU A 285 -1.53 -5.48 -17.12
N GLY A 286 -1.20 -5.33 -15.85
CA GLY A 286 -1.01 -4.02 -15.23
C GLY A 286 -2.23 -3.41 -14.55
N GLN A 287 -1.93 -2.46 -13.67
CA GLN A 287 -2.89 -1.63 -12.96
C GLN A 287 -2.29 -0.24 -12.80
N TYR A 288 -3.16 0.78 -12.76
CA TYR A 288 -2.78 2.13 -12.38
C TYR A 288 -3.73 2.66 -11.30
N THR A 289 -3.21 3.58 -10.51
CA THR A 289 -3.88 4.33 -9.45
C THR A 289 -4.37 5.68 -9.97
N GLU A 290 -5.33 6.30 -9.29
CA GLU A 290 -5.80 7.64 -9.70
C GLU A 290 -4.67 8.68 -9.60
N ALA A 291 -3.80 8.57 -8.58
CA ALA A 291 -2.64 9.44 -8.42
C ALA A 291 -1.67 9.34 -9.60
N GLU A 292 -1.38 8.13 -10.09
CA GLU A 292 -0.55 7.93 -11.29
C GLU A 292 -1.20 8.53 -12.54
N PHE A 293 -2.52 8.40 -12.68
CA PHE A 293 -3.25 9.00 -13.80
C PHE A 293 -3.26 10.53 -13.75
N LEU A 294 -3.43 11.13 -12.56
CA LEU A 294 -3.33 12.58 -12.39
C LEU A 294 -1.91 13.08 -12.65
N ALA A 295 -0.88 12.35 -12.20
CA ALA A 295 0.51 12.65 -12.54
C ALA A 295 0.74 12.58 -14.06
N GLN A 296 0.12 11.62 -14.76
CA GLN A 296 0.16 11.54 -16.22
C GLN A 296 -0.51 12.74 -16.89
N ARG A 297 -1.68 13.18 -16.40
CA ARG A 297 -2.34 14.40 -16.89
C ARG A 297 -1.47 15.64 -16.69
N ASN A 298 -0.80 15.76 -15.54
CA ASN A 298 0.07 16.89 -15.27
C ASN A 298 1.28 16.91 -16.21
N ARG A 299 1.86 15.73 -16.53
CA ARG A 299 2.91 15.61 -17.56
C ARG A 299 2.43 16.00 -18.96
N GLN A 300 1.12 15.87 -19.22
CA GLN A 300 0.48 16.30 -20.46
C GLN A 300 0.05 17.77 -20.41
N GLU A 301 0.47 18.52 -19.38
CA GLU A 301 0.14 19.94 -19.18
C GLU A 301 -1.37 20.20 -19.21
N HIS A 302 -2.14 19.25 -18.67
CA HIS A 302 -3.60 19.30 -18.71
C HIS A 302 -4.17 19.40 -20.13
N ARG A 303 -3.49 18.88 -21.16
CA ARG A 303 -3.98 18.84 -22.55
C ARG A 303 -4.37 17.42 -22.97
N CYS A 304 -5.33 17.35 -23.89
CA CYS A 304 -5.77 16.10 -24.48
C CYS A 304 -4.63 15.51 -25.30
N TYR A 305 -4.25 14.25 -25.02
CA TYR A 305 -3.15 13.59 -25.72
C TYR A 305 -3.33 13.55 -27.25
N TRP A 306 -4.56 13.39 -27.72
CA TRP A 306 -4.85 13.21 -29.14
C TRP A 306 -5.03 14.51 -29.90
N THR A 307 -5.52 15.57 -29.25
CA THR A 307 -5.92 16.81 -29.93
C THR A 307 -5.13 18.03 -29.49
N GLY A 308 -4.35 17.95 -28.41
CA GLY A 308 -3.64 19.09 -27.81
C GLY A 308 -4.54 20.14 -27.14
N ILE A 309 -5.86 20.00 -27.27
CA ILE A 309 -6.85 20.91 -26.67
C ILE A 309 -6.76 20.81 -25.15
N PRO A 310 -6.76 21.94 -24.41
CA PRO A 310 -6.82 21.94 -22.96
C PRO A 310 -7.98 21.08 -22.43
N LEU A 311 -7.68 20.22 -21.47
CA LEU A 311 -8.66 19.43 -20.75
C LEU A 311 -9.25 20.29 -19.63
N PRO A 312 -10.59 20.32 -19.49
CA PRO A 312 -11.26 21.01 -18.40
C PRO A 312 -10.85 20.43 -17.05
N GLU A 313 -11.01 21.22 -15.99
CA GLU A 313 -10.71 20.79 -14.61
C GLU A 313 -11.62 19.64 -14.16
N ALA A 314 -12.90 19.69 -14.57
CA ALA A 314 -13.92 18.70 -14.25
C ALA A 314 -13.55 17.30 -14.76
N ARG A 315 -13.49 16.32 -13.84
CA ARG A 315 -13.04 14.94 -14.11
C ARG A 315 -13.94 14.20 -15.10
N GLU A 316 -15.20 14.60 -15.21
CA GLU A 316 -16.23 13.98 -16.04
C GLU A 316 -16.02 14.20 -17.54
N GLU A 317 -15.23 15.20 -17.92
CA GLU A 317 -15.07 15.62 -19.32
C GLU A 317 -13.82 15.02 -19.99
N TYR A 318 -12.96 14.36 -19.23
CA TYR A 318 -11.78 13.66 -19.74
C TYR A 318 -11.66 12.25 -19.17
N HIS A 319 -11.21 11.32 -20.01
CA HIS A 319 -11.12 9.91 -19.69
C HIS A 319 -9.67 9.41 -19.75
N ALA A 320 -9.42 8.32 -19.05
CA ALA A 320 -8.23 7.51 -19.28
C ALA A 320 -8.45 6.70 -20.56
N ASP A 321 -7.65 6.97 -21.58
CA ASP A 321 -7.65 6.24 -22.85
C ASP A 321 -6.40 5.35 -22.94
N HIS A 322 -6.55 4.19 -23.58
CA HIS A 322 -5.44 3.30 -23.87
C HIS A 322 -4.80 3.71 -25.19
N VAL A 323 -3.51 4.05 -25.20
CA VAL A 323 -2.76 4.41 -26.42
C VAL A 323 -2.85 3.26 -27.41
N ILE A 324 -2.41 2.07 -27.01
CA ILE A 324 -2.69 0.81 -27.70
C ILE A 324 -3.98 0.23 -27.11
N PRO A 325 -5.07 0.09 -27.89
CA PRO A 325 -6.32 -0.49 -27.40
C PRO A 325 -6.13 -1.90 -26.82
N LEU A 326 -6.87 -2.21 -25.75
CA LEU A 326 -6.81 -3.52 -25.09
C LEU A 326 -7.11 -4.70 -26.04
N ARG A 327 -7.88 -4.47 -27.12
CA ARG A 327 -8.19 -5.49 -28.14
C ARG A 327 -6.94 -5.91 -28.93
N TYR A 328 -5.96 -5.03 -29.07
CA TYR A 328 -4.72 -5.27 -29.79
C TYR A 328 -3.54 -5.56 -28.86
N GLY A 329 -3.81 -6.11 -27.67
CA GLY A 329 -2.76 -6.46 -26.71
C GLY A 329 -2.23 -5.29 -25.88
N GLY A 330 -2.90 -4.14 -25.90
CA GLY A 330 -2.56 -3.03 -25.01
C GLY A 330 -2.59 -3.42 -23.54
N THR A 331 -1.63 -2.91 -22.77
CA THR A 331 -1.58 -3.15 -21.31
C THR A 331 -2.40 -2.11 -20.54
N ASN A 332 -2.71 -2.40 -19.29
CA ASN A 332 -3.36 -1.49 -18.35
C ASN A 332 -2.34 -0.85 -17.38
N TRP A 333 -1.08 -0.76 -17.78
CA TRP A 333 -0.04 0.03 -17.11
C TRP A 333 -0.19 1.52 -17.43
N ILE A 334 0.27 2.38 -16.52
CA ILE A 334 0.22 3.83 -16.73
C ILE A 334 0.94 4.29 -18.01
N SER A 335 1.96 3.55 -18.46
CA SER A 335 2.69 3.82 -19.71
C SER A 335 1.83 3.68 -20.98
N ASN A 336 0.74 2.93 -20.93
CA ASN A 336 -0.21 2.79 -22.04
C ASN A 336 -1.49 3.62 -21.82
N ILE A 337 -1.55 4.45 -20.77
CA ILE A 337 -2.73 5.25 -20.42
C ILE A 337 -2.43 6.73 -20.61
N VAL A 338 -3.34 7.44 -21.26
CA VAL A 338 -3.24 8.89 -21.48
C VAL A 338 -4.53 9.60 -21.07
N ALA A 339 -4.44 10.89 -20.69
CA ALA A 339 -5.64 11.72 -20.53
C ALA A 339 -6.11 12.21 -21.90
N ALA A 340 -7.35 11.86 -22.24
CA ALA A 340 -7.99 12.26 -23.50
C ALA A 340 -9.33 12.92 -23.21
N SER A 341 -9.71 13.91 -24.02
CA SER A 341 -11.05 14.48 -23.96
C SER A 341 -12.07 13.39 -24.28
N LYS A 342 -13.28 13.50 -23.70
CA LYS A 342 -14.35 12.54 -23.95
C LYS A 342 -14.63 12.37 -25.45
N ILE A 343 -14.67 13.48 -26.19
CA ILE A 343 -14.95 13.51 -27.63
C ILE A 343 -13.87 12.73 -28.40
N ALA A 344 -12.59 13.03 -28.16
CA ALA A 344 -11.48 12.36 -28.87
C ALA A 344 -11.43 10.86 -28.53
N ASN A 345 -11.62 10.51 -27.27
CA ASN A 345 -11.64 9.12 -26.82
C ASN A 345 -12.82 8.31 -27.42
N GLU A 346 -14.02 8.90 -27.50
CA GLU A 346 -15.19 8.27 -28.12
C GLU A 346 -15.08 8.13 -29.65
N ALA A 347 -14.35 9.04 -30.29
CA ALA A 347 -14.08 8.98 -31.71
C ALA A 347 -12.95 7.98 -32.06
N LYS A 348 -11.87 7.93 -31.26
CA LYS A 348 -10.79 6.94 -31.41
C LYS A 348 -11.25 5.50 -31.20
N ARG A 349 -12.10 5.25 -30.20
CA ARG A 349 -12.62 3.90 -29.88
C ARG A 349 -11.50 2.85 -29.73
N GLU A 350 -11.53 1.82 -30.57
CA GLU A 350 -10.54 0.74 -30.62
C GLU A 350 -9.53 0.94 -31.76
N LEU A 351 -9.43 2.11 -32.39
CA LEU A 351 -8.42 2.35 -33.44
C LEU A 351 -7.01 2.43 -32.84
N MET A 352 -6.02 1.93 -33.58
CA MET A 352 -4.61 2.12 -33.21
C MET A 352 -4.23 3.60 -33.35
N PRO A 353 -3.19 4.07 -32.65
CA PRO A 353 -2.75 5.47 -32.74
C PRO A 353 -2.52 5.95 -34.18
N TRP A 354 -1.88 5.13 -35.02
CA TRP A 354 -1.61 5.48 -36.41
C TRP A 354 -2.86 5.47 -37.29
N ASP A 355 -3.83 4.59 -37.03
CA ASP A 355 -5.12 4.60 -37.73
C ASP A 355 -5.88 5.89 -37.40
N TRP A 356 -5.90 6.27 -36.11
CA TRP A 356 -6.56 7.48 -35.64
C TRP A 356 -5.90 8.75 -36.18
N LEU A 357 -4.57 8.82 -36.09
CA LEU A 357 -3.80 9.95 -36.62
C LEU A 357 -3.89 10.03 -38.15
N GLY A 358 -3.90 8.89 -38.86
CA GLY A 358 -4.05 8.86 -40.32
C GLY A 358 -5.44 9.31 -40.79
N VAL A 359 -6.51 8.93 -40.07
CA VAL A 359 -7.88 9.38 -40.37
C VAL A 359 -8.04 10.86 -40.09
N THR A 360 -7.58 11.32 -38.93
CA THR A 360 -7.64 12.75 -38.56
C THR A 360 -6.79 13.61 -39.48
N PHE A 361 -5.61 13.18 -39.88
CA PHE A 361 -4.78 13.94 -40.83
C PHE A 361 -5.46 14.06 -42.20
N CYS A 362 -6.13 13.01 -42.68
CA CYS A 362 -6.80 13.02 -43.99
C CYS A 362 -8.13 13.80 -43.99
N GLU A 363 -8.96 13.69 -42.94
CA GLU A 363 -10.22 14.45 -42.87
C GLU A 363 -10.02 15.91 -42.45
N TRP A 364 -9.06 16.20 -41.58
CA TRP A 364 -8.76 17.57 -41.17
C TRP A 364 -8.07 18.35 -42.28
N THR A 365 -7.18 17.72 -43.07
CA THR A 365 -6.63 18.35 -44.30
C THR A 365 -7.69 18.53 -45.39
N LYS A 366 -8.65 17.60 -45.54
CA LYS A 366 -9.82 17.80 -46.43
C LYS A 366 -10.71 18.95 -45.97
N ALA A 367 -10.88 19.15 -44.66
CA ALA A 367 -11.62 20.29 -44.11
C ALA A 367 -10.87 21.62 -44.31
N CYS A 368 -9.53 21.62 -44.26
CA CYS A 368 -8.71 22.81 -44.55
C CYS A 368 -8.62 23.15 -46.05
N ARG A 369 -8.73 22.17 -46.97
CA ARG A 369 -8.76 22.42 -48.42
C ARG A 369 -9.98 23.21 -48.91
N ASN A 370 -11.02 23.36 -48.09
CA ASN A 370 -12.22 24.12 -48.44
C ASN A 370 -12.14 25.63 -48.08
N HIS A 371 -10.97 26.14 -47.69
CA HIS A 371 -10.75 27.57 -47.55
C HIS A 371 -9.51 28.02 -48.36
N ASN A 372 -9.82 28.58 -49.54
CA ASN A 372 -9.04 29.46 -50.43
C ASN A 372 -7.87 28.88 -51.27
N GLY A 373 -8.13 28.62 -52.56
CA GLY A 373 -7.15 28.70 -53.67
C GLY A 373 -6.95 27.42 -54.50
N PRO A 374 -6.76 27.50 -55.84
CA PRO A 374 -7.10 26.42 -56.77
C PRO A 374 -5.95 25.47 -57.09
N LEU A 375 -6.20 24.16 -57.06
CA LEU A 375 -5.55 23.19 -57.95
C LEU A 375 -6.56 22.12 -58.39
N SER A 376 -6.41 21.73 -59.64
CA SER A 376 -7.37 21.09 -60.55
C SER A 376 -7.72 19.62 -60.20
N PRO A 377 -8.69 19.01 -60.92
CA PRO A 377 -9.49 17.91 -60.41
C PRO A 377 -8.85 16.53 -60.66
N ILE A 378 -8.88 15.69 -59.63
CA ILE A 378 -9.00 14.24 -59.81
C ILE A 378 -10.26 13.83 -59.04
N GLN A 379 -11.27 13.41 -59.78
CA GLN A 379 -12.58 13.02 -59.29
C GLN A 379 -12.47 11.67 -58.56
N TYR A 380 -13.00 11.60 -57.34
CA TYR A 380 -13.49 10.35 -56.76
C TYR A 380 -14.80 10.64 -56.01
N GLU A 381 -15.82 9.84 -56.34
CA GLU A 381 -17.21 10.00 -55.94
C GLU A 381 -17.43 9.87 -54.41
N GLU A 382 -18.27 10.76 -53.87
CA GLU A 382 -18.66 10.82 -52.46
C GLU A 382 -19.75 9.77 -52.11
N ARG A 383 -19.68 9.15 -50.93
CA ARG A 383 -20.79 8.36 -50.35
C ARG A 383 -21.62 9.19 -49.36
N PRO A 384 -22.97 9.10 -49.37
CA PRO A 384 -23.85 10.00 -48.64
C PRO A 384 -24.24 9.47 -47.24
N ARG A 385 -23.28 9.31 -46.30
CA ARG A 385 -23.60 9.00 -44.89
C ARG A 385 -23.12 10.01 -43.84
N ASP A 386 -22.29 10.99 -44.20
CA ASP A 386 -21.63 11.85 -43.18
C ASP A 386 -22.23 13.26 -43.01
N ARG A 387 -23.23 13.66 -43.80
CA ARG A 387 -23.80 15.02 -43.72
C ARG A 387 -24.58 15.32 -42.43
N LEU A 388 -25.16 14.31 -41.78
CA LEU A 388 -26.04 14.52 -40.60
C LEU A 388 -25.29 14.60 -39.27
N GLN A 389 -24.09 14.02 -39.16
CA GLN A 389 -23.29 14.14 -37.92
C GLN A 389 -22.48 15.44 -37.88
N ILE A 390 -22.02 15.94 -39.03
CA ILE A 390 -21.23 17.18 -39.13
C ILE A 390 -22.09 18.43 -38.85
N ALA A 391 -23.36 18.44 -39.27
CA ALA A 391 -24.27 19.58 -39.04
C ALA A 391 -24.62 19.78 -37.55
N ARG A 392 -24.68 18.72 -36.75
CA ARG A 392 -24.89 18.81 -35.29
C ARG A 392 -23.65 19.31 -34.54
N PHE A 393 -22.46 19.09 -35.09
CA PHE A 393 -21.20 19.53 -34.49
C PHE A 393 -20.98 21.04 -34.66
N ARG A 394 -21.34 21.59 -35.84
CA ARG A 394 -21.17 23.03 -36.15
C ARG A 394 -22.01 23.97 -35.29
N LYS A 395 -23.19 23.54 -34.82
CA LYS A 395 -24.09 24.42 -34.08
C LYS A 395 -23.66 24.68 -32.62
N ARG A 396 -22.64 23.97 -32.10
CA ARG A 396 -22.29 24.00 -30.67
C ARG A 396 -20.95 24.67 -30.34
N TYR A 397 -20.07 24.97 -31.31
CA TYR A 397 -18.68 25.32 -31.01
C TYR A 397 -18.08 26.49 -31.80
N THR A 398 -18.88 27.38 -32.39
CA THR A 398 -18.39 28.57 -33.12
C THR A 398 -17.93 29.74 -32.22
N GLN A 399 -17.70 29.53 -30.92
CA GLN A 399 -17.37 30.62 -29.97
C GLN A 399 -15.92 30.62 -29.44
N TYR A 400 -15.04 29.73 -29.88
CA TYR A 400 -13.66 29.71 -29.39
C TYR A 400 -12.67 30.18 -30.46
N PRO A 401 -11.88 31.25 -30.21
CA PRO A 401 -10.86 31.72 -31.14
C PRO A 401 -9.69 30.72 -31.22
N THR A 402 -9.22 30.49 -32.44
CA THR A 402 -8.05 29.66 -32.76
C THR A 402 -6.77 30.30 -32.22
N TYR A 403 -6.14 29.68 -31.22
CA TYR A 403 -4.76 30.00 -30.84
C TYR A 403 -3.81 29.08 -31.60
N TRP A 404 -2.98 29.67 -32.46
CA TRP A 404 -1.86 29.00 -33.10
C TRP A 404 -0.72 28.84 -32.09
N ILE A 405 -0.13 27.65 -32.02
CA ILE A 405 1.03 27.34 -31.20
C ILE A 405 2.27 27.48 -32.09
N SER A 406 3.16 28.41 -31.76
CA SER A 406 4.53 28.44 -32.25
C SER A 406 5.37 27.46 -31.43
N PHE A 407 6.08 26.54 -32.08
CA PHE A 407 7.10 25.72 -31.42
C PHE A 407 8.35 26.57 -31.18
N PRO A 408 8.95 26.57 -29.98
CA PRO A 408 10.26 27.18 -29.80
C PRO A 408 11.31 26.38 -30.59
N GLN A 409 12.03 27.06 -31.48
CA GLN A 409 13.23 26.53 -32.11
C GLN A 409 14.27 26.29 -31.02
N ALA A 410 14.90 25.11 -31.05
CA ALA A 410 16.08 24.83 -30.25
C ALA A 410 17.18 25.84 -30.62
N ALA A 411 17.72 26.53 -29.63
CA ALA A 411 18.90 27.37 -29.79
C ALA A 411 20.14 26.47 -29.78
N ASP A 412 21.03 26.72 -30.75
CA ASP A 412 22.41 26.19 -30.82
C ASP A 412 23.32 26.79 -29.73
#